data_AF-A0A4Q3SHC2-F1
#
_entry.id   AF-A0A4Q3SHC2-F1
#
_cell.length_a   1.000
_cell.length_b   1.000
_cell.length_c   1.000
_cell.angle_alpha   90.00
_cell.angle_beta   90.00
_cell.angle_gamma   90.00
#
_symmetry.space_group_name_H-M   'P 1'
#
loop_
_entity.id
_entity.type
_entity.pdbx_description
1 polymer ?
#
loop_
_entity_poly.entity_id
_entity_poly.type
_entity_poly.pdbx_seq_one_letter_code
_entity_poly.pdbx_strand_id
1 'polypeptide(L)'
;MVISKKQSWIIGIIVVIVLAGIGVYRFYKARFLGSQLPDTVRTESKGLYKITYDTIAVDEVAGSLFVRNVAIVADTNLILSSRANVTDSAGGGNDEEIEIPSVIMNLKAESVVVYGVETPRALLNKEISGNKLIVKNASLDLYRLAQPEKSRNDSSDDKSGADVIEKIYADVLKQLSLVQIDTIRLENINISYRDFKTKKLILSSNNVSLNLHDLRIDSNTLHDRTRVLFSKNIEFNADTIRLRDPKSIYDFSFHHLRINTGLKELKLGAIKISPILGEDAFVHQFKTQKDRFDFSMKDLTIRGIAPGSLATGELYADSMFVAGSRFMIYRDLTIPRDDLSRVG
;
A
#
# COMPACT_ATOMS: atom_id res chain seq x y z
N MET A 1 18.04 -2.68 -22.84
CA MET A 1 18.26 -2.76 -21.38
C MET A 1 17.13 -3.60 -20.81
N VAL A 2 17.44 -4.79 -20.29
CA VAL A 2 16.45 -5.80 -19.90
C VAL A 2 15.80 -5.36 -18.59
N ILE A 3 14.57 -4.84 -18.67
CA ILE A 3 13.80 -4.37 -17.51
C ILE A 3 13.28 -5.61 -16.77
N SER A 4 13.77 -5.85 -15.56
CA SER A 4 13.35 -7.00 -14.75
C SER A 4 11.88 -6.85 -14.35
N LYS A 5 11.06 -7.84 -14.75
CA LYS A 5 9.71 -8.05 -14.22
C LYS A 5 9.78 -8.20 -12.71
N LYS A 6 9.30 -7.20 -11.99
CA LYS A 6 8.90 -7.32 -10.59
C LYS A 6 7.62 -6.51 -10.42
N GLN A 7 6.58 -7.14 -9.86
CA GLN A 7 5.52 -6.78 -8.88
C GLN A 7 4.81 -5.39 -8.84
N SER A 8 3.63 -5.23 -9.45
CA SER A 8 2.58 -4.27 -8.97
C SER A 8 1.16 -4.76 -9.24
N TRP A 9 0.92 -6.04 -9.00
CA TRP A 9 -0.39 -6.67 -9.11
C TRP A 9 -1.49 -6.12 -8.17
N ILE A 10 -1.15 -5.36 -7.13
CA ILE A 10 -2.11 -4.77 -6.18
C ILE A 10 -3.02 -3.76 -6.88
N ILE A 11 -2.43 -2.89 -7.70
CA ILE A 11 -3.19 -1.95 -8.53
C ILE A 11 -3.76 -2.69 -9.73
N GLY A 12 -3.08 -3.73 -10.22
CA GLY A 12 -3.64 -4.71 -11.14
C GLY A 12 -4.99 -5.25 -10.68
N ILE A 13 -5.19 -5.59 -9.40
CA ILE A 13 -6.48 -6.08 -8.89
C ILE A 13 -7.56 -5.00 -8.90
N ILE A 14 -7.24 -3.77 -8.47
CA ILE A 14 -8.21 -2.65 -8.47
C ILE A 14 -8.58 -2.28 -9.91
N VAL A 15 -7.59 -2.23 -10.81
CA VAL A 15 -7.77 -2.04 -12.25
C VAL A 15 -8.56 -3.21 -12.84
N VAL A 16 -8.33 -4.45 -12.41
CA VAL A 16 -9.11 -5.63 -12.83
C VAL A 16 -10.54 -5.57 -12.30
N ILE A 17 -10.81 -5.05 -11.09
CA ILE A 17 -12.17 -4.80 -10.63
C ILE A 17 -12.86 -3.76 -11.52
N VAL A 18 -12.17 -2.69 -11.89
CA VAL A 18 -12.69 -1.66 -12.80
C VAL A 18 -12.90 -2.21 -14.21
N LEU A 19 -11.92 -2.95 -14.75
CA LEU A 19 -11.97 -3.60 -16.07
C LEU A 19 -13.00 -4.72 -16.14
N ALA A 20 -13.19 -5.47 -15.07
CA ALA A 20 -14.21 -6.51 -15.02
C ALA A 20 -15.61 -5.90 -14.82
N GLY A 21 -15.73 -4.76 -14.13
CA GLY A 21 -16.93 -3.92 -14.20
C GLY A 21 -17.28 -3.49 -15.63
N ILE A 22 -16.26 -3.10 -16.40
CA ILE A 22 -16.36 -2.77 -17.83
C ILE A 22 -16.62 -4.02 -18.70
N GLY A 23 -16.10 -5.19 -18.32
CA GLY A 23 -16.36 -6.48 -18.97
C GLY A 23 -17.80 -6.95 -18.75
N VAL A 24 -18.32 -6.77 -17.54
CA VAL A 24 -19.73 -6.99 -17.20
C VAL A 24 -20.65 -6.12 -18.08
N TYR A 25 -20.25 -4.89 -18.39
CA TYR A 25 -20.97 -4.01 -19.33
C TYR A 25 -21.06 -4.57 -20.76
N ARG A 26 -20.02 -5.24 -21.29
CA ARG A 26 -20.12 -5.89 -22.63
C ARG A 26 -21.13 -7.03 -22.65
N PHE A 27 -21.24 -7.75 -21.55
CA PHE A 27 -21.96 -9.02 -21.52
C PHE A 27 -23.40 -8.87 -21.01
N TYR A 28 -23.78 -7.72 -20.44
CA TYR A 28 -25.19 -7.39 -20.20
C TYR A 28 -25.99 -7.27 -21.52
N LYS A 29 -25.31 -6.96 -22.63
CA LYS A 29 -25.86 -7.11 -24.00
C LYS A 29 -26.11 -8.57 -24.41
N ALA A 30 -25.60 -9.55 -23.66
CA ALA A 30 -25.72 -11.00 -23.89
C ALA A 30 -25.89 -11.77 -22.56
N ARG A 31 -27.04 -11.58 -21.89
CA ARG A 31 -27.65 -12.42 -20.83
C ARG A 31 -26.77 -13.57 -20.28
N PHE A 32 -25.92 -13.32 -19.29
CA PHE A 32 -25.46 -14.33 -18.29
C PHE A 32 -24.61 -13.62 -17.21
N LEU A 33 -25.16 -13.48 -15.99
CA LEU A 33 -24.51 -12.85 -14.84
C LEU A 33 -24.16 -13.95 -13.82
N GLY A 34 -22.87 -14.16 -13.55
CA GLY A 34 -22.45 -15.01 -12.44
C GLY A 34 -20.99 -15.48 -12.44
N SER A 35 -20.41 -15.83 -13.59
CA SER A 35 -19.13 -16.57 -13.62
C SER A 35 -17.90 -15.79 -14.07
N GLN A 36 -18.05 -14.71 -14.85
CA GLN A 36 -16.90 -14.13 -15.55
C GLN A 36 -15.95 -13.30 -14.66
N LEU A 37 -16.43 -12.55 -13.68
CA LEU A 37 -15.54 -11.76 -12.80
C LEU A 37 -14.58 -12.66 -12.00
N PRO A 38 -15.05 -13.75 -11.36
CA PRO A 38 -14.17 -14.77 -10.78
C PRO A 38 -13.18 -15.37 -11.78
N ASP A 39 -13.62 -15.72 -12.99
CA ASP A 39 -12.77 -16.33 -14.02
C ASP A 39 -11.71 -15.36 -14.56
N THR A 40 -12.05 -14.09 -14.77
CA THR A 40 -11.12 -13.04 -15.19
C THR A 40 -10.06 -12.79 -14.12
N VAL A 41 -10.46 -12.60 -12.85
CA VAL A 41 -9.49 -12.42 -11.76
C VAL A 41 -8.58 -13.63 -11.64
N ARG A 42 -9.14 -14.85 -11.72
CA ARG A 42 -8.35 -16.08 -11.70
C ARG A 42 -7.39 -16.15 -12.88
N THR A 43 -7.81 -15.79 -14.09
CA THR A 43 -6.95 -15.87 -15.29
C THR A 43 -5.84 -14.83 -15.26
N GLU A 44 -6.19 -13.56 -15.00
CA GLU A 44 -5.24 -12.45 -14.96
C GLU A 44 -4.25 -12.55 -13.79
N SER A 45 -4.68 -13.13 -12.67
CA SER A 45 -3.79 -13.43 -11.53
C SER A 45 -3.06 -14.77 -11.64
N LYS A 46 -3.20 -15.51 -12.75
CA LYS A 46 -2.68 -16.88 -12.91
C LYS A 46 -3.07 -17.82 -11.76
N GLY A 47 -4.28 -17.65 -11.25
CA GLY A 47 -4.87 -18.44 -10.16
C GLY A 47 -4.52 -17.97 -8.75
N LEU A 48 -3.64 -16.97 -8.62
CA LEU A 48 -3.14 -16.53 -7.32
C LEU A 48 -4.20 -15.83 -6.48
N TYR A 49 -5.22 -15.24 -7.10
CA TYR A 49 -6.34 -14.62 -6.43
C TYR A 49 -7.68 -15.22 -6.80
N LYS A 50 -8.59 -15.21 -5.82
CA LYS A 50 -10.01 -15.50 -5.97
C LYS A 50 -10.79 -14.28 -5.51
N ILE A 51 -11.83 -13.93 -6.26
CA ILE A 51 -12.79 -12.89 -5.91
C ILE A 51 -14.16 -13.50 -5.65
N THR A 52 -14.85 -13.00 -4.63
CA THR A 52 -16.24 -13.33 -4.31
C THR A 52 -17.01 -12.04 -4.01
N TYR A 53 -18.32 -12.07 -4.21
CA TYR A 53 -19.22 -10.94 -3.95
C TYR A 53 -20.65 -11.46 -3.78
N ASP A 54 -21.49 -10.72 -3.05
CA ASP A 54 -22.89 -11.09 -2.83
C ASP A 54 -23.77 -10.63 -3.99
N THR A 55 -23.55 -9.40 -4.46
CA THR A 55 -24.40 -8.77 -5.47
C THR A 55 -23.58 -7.79 -6.29
N ILE A 56 -23.85 -7.78 -7.58
CA ILE A 56 -23.35 -6.81 -8.54
C ILE A 56 -24.56 -6.18 -9.24
N ALA A 57 -24.68 -4.86 -9.15
CA ALA A 57 -25.74 -4.09 -9.80
C ALA A 57 -25.09 -3.07 -10.74
N VAL A 58 -25.63 -2.95 -11.95
CA VAL A 58 -25.12 -2.07 -12.99
C VAL A 58 -26.27 -1.17 -13.43
N ASP A 59 -26.05 0.14 -13.42
CA ASP A 59 -26.92 1.12 -14.06
C ASP A 59 -26.23 1.59 -15.35
N GLU A 60 -26.75 1.13 -16.48
CA GLU A 60 -26.19 1.41 -17.80
C GLU A 60 -26.34 2.87 -18.20
N VAL A 61 -27.46 3.51 -17.83
CA VAL A 61 -27.76 4.89 -18.21
C VAL A 61 -26.86 5.84 -17.43
N ALA A 62 -26.68 5.57 -16.14
CA ALA A 62 -25.78 6.35 -15.28
C ALA A 62 -24.30 5.95 -15.43
N GLY A 63 -23.99 4.86 -16.14
CA GLY A 63 -22.63 4.30 -16.23
C GLY A 63 -22.06 3.94 -14.86
N SER A 64 -22.90 3.40 -13.96
CA SER A 64 -22.52 3.11 -12.58
C SER A 64 -22.54 1.62 -12.25
N LEU A 65 -21.64 1.21 -11.37
CA LEU A 65 -21.46 -0.15 -10.89
C LEU A 65 -21.48 -0.15 -9.38
N PHE A 66 -22.27 -1.02 -8.78
CA PHE A 66 -22.33 -1.25 -7.35
C PHE A 66 -22.05 -2.71 -7.05
N VAL A 67 -21.06 -2.98 -6.19
CA VAL A 67 -20.72 -4.32 -5.74
C VAL A 67 -20.77 -4.38 -4.23
N ARG A 68 -21.49 -5.38 -3.69
CA ARG A 68 -21.67 -5.60 -2.25
C ARG A 68 -20.87 -6.79 -1.76
N ASN A 69 -20.25 -6.63 -0.60
CA ASN A 69 -19.50 -7.67 0.13
C ASN A 69 -18.43 -8.34 -0.75
N VAL A 70 -17.59 -7.52 -1.37
CA VAL A 70 -16.47 -7.99 -2.18
C VAL A 70 -15.38 -8.56 -1.28
N ALA A 71 -14.89 -9.75 -1.60
CA ALA A 71 -13.68 -10.29 -0.99
C ALA A 71 -12.70 -10.76 -2.07
N ILE A 72 -11.44 -10.38 -1.94
CA ILE A 72 -10.33 -10.86 -2.76
C ILE A 72 -9.34 -11.53 -1.83
N VAL A 73 -9.06 -12.80 -2.08
CA VAL A 73 -8.24 -13.64 -1.20
C VAL A 73 -7.21 -14.38 -2.02
N ALA A 74 -5.97 -14.38 -1.52
CA ALA A 74 -4.88 -15.12 -2.15
C ALA A 74 -5.01 -16.63 -1.90
N ASP A 75 -4.71 -17.43 -2.92
CA ASP A 75 -4.58 -18.87 -2.76
C ASP A 75 -3.23 -19.21 -2.10
N THR A 76 -3.29 -19.41 -0.78
CA THR A 76 -2.12 -19.68 0.06
C THR A 76 -1.42 -20.99 -0.32
N ASN A 77 -2.15 -21.96 -0.88
CA ASN A 77 -1.57 -23.26 -1.26
C ASN A 77 -0.67 -23.13 -2.49
N LEU A 78 -1.12 -22.38 -3.50
CA LEU A 78 -0.29 -22.09 -4.69
C LEU A 78 1.00 -21.34 -4.30
N ILE A 79 0.92 -20.41 -3.35
CA ILE A 79 2.08 -19.67 -2.85
C ILE A 79 3.11 -20.62 -2.21
N LEU A 80 2.65 -21.57 -1.40
CA LEU A 80 3.53 -22.52 -0.72
C LEU A 80 4.14 -23.54 -1.69
N SER A 81 3.35 -24.07 -2.63
CA SER A 81 3.83 -25.04 -3.63
C SER A 81 4.82 -24.42 -4.62
N SER A 82 4.55 -23.21 -5.09
CA SER A 82 5.45 -22.50 -6.00
C SER A 82 6.75 -22.06 -5.33
N ARG A 83 6.79 -21.95 -3.98
CA ARG A 83 8.05 -21.73 -3.24
C ARG A 83 8.87 -22.98 -3.04
N ALA A 84 8.25 -24.12 -2.76
CA ALA A 84 8.96 -25.39 -2.56
C ALA A 84 9.84 -25.73 -3.78
N ASN A 85 9.31 -25.53 -4.98
CA ASN A 85 10.02 -25.80 -6.25
C ASN A 85 11.15 -24.79 -6.57
N VAL A 86 11.16 -23.60 -5.95
CA VAL A 86 12.24 -22.61 -6.17
C VAL A 86 13.46 -22.89 -5.30
N THR A 87 13.29 -23.61 -4.18
CA THR A 87 14.40 -23.97 -3.27
C THR A 87 15.29 -25.11 -3.78
N ASP A 88 14.80 -25.93 -4.73
CA ASP A 88 15.51 -27.11 -5.23
C ASP A 88 15.92 -27.05 -6.72
N SER A 89 15.51 -26.02 -7.46
CA SER A 89 15.82 -25.93 -8.90
C SER A 89 17.20 -25.34 -9.20
N ALA A 90 18.22 -26.18 -9.03
CA ALA A 90 19.41 -26.21 -9.88
C ALA A 90 19.17 -27.00 -11.20
N GLY A 91 17.91 -27.24 -11.57
CA GLY A 91 17.52 -27.97 -12.77
C GLY A 91 16.60 -27.14 -13.66
N GLY A 92 17.03 -26.89 -14.89
CA GLY A 92 16.24 -26.21 -15.91
C GLY A 92 15.03 -27.03 -16.32
N GLY A 93 13.84 -26.56 -15.96
CA GLY A 93 12.56 -27.01 -16.49
C GLY A 93 11.78 -25.82 -17.02
N ASN A 94 11.19 -25.96 -18.21
CA ASN A 94 10.44 -24.93 -18.93
C ASN A 94 9.01 -24.76 -18.37
N ASP A 95 8.83 -24.84 -17.05
CA ASP A 95 7.54 -24.58 -16.43
C ASP A 95 7.34 -23.06 -16.33
N GLU A 96 6.17 -22.56 -16.75
CA GLU A 96 5.83 -21.14 -16.61
C GLU A 96 5.97 -20.72 -15.15
N GLU A 97 7.08 -20.05 -14.83
CA GLU A 97 7.38 -19.59 -13.49
C GLU A 97 6.27 -18.62 -13.03
N ILE A 98 5.46 -19.07 -12.06
CA ILE A 98 4.44 -18.22 -11.44
C ILE A 98 5.19 -17.20 -10.59
N GLU A 99 5.29 -15.97 -11.10
CA GLU A 99 5.98 -14.89 -10.41
C GLU A 99 5.27 -14.54 -9.09
N ILE A 100 5.82 -15.01 -7.98
CA ILE A 100 5.26 -14.71 -6.66
C ILE A 100 5.71 -13.30 -6.22
N PRO A 101 4.76 -12.42 -5.89
CA PRO A 101 5.06 -11.06 -5.45
C PRO A 101 5.61 -11.03 -4.02
N SER A 102 6.22 -9.91 -3.63
CA SER A 102 6.84 -9.75 -2.31
C SER A 102 5.81 -9.44 -1.23
N VAL A 103 4.62 -9.01 -1.64
CA VAL A 103 3.49 -8.70 -0.78
C VAL A 103 2.23 -9.35 -1.35
N ILE A 104 1.57 -10.15 -0.51
CA ILE A 104 0.24 -10.71 -0.76
C ILE A 104 -0.82 -9.82 -0.14
N MET A 105 -1.98 -9.71 -0.78
CA MET A 105 -3.10 -8.92 -0.30
C MET A 105 -4.34 -9.78 -0.11
N ASN A 106 -5.01 -9.65 1.02
CA ASN A 106 -6.41 -10.01 1.14
C ASN A 106 -7.21 -8.73 1.36
N LEU A 107 -8.28 -8.54 0.61
CA LEU A 107 -9.20 -7.41 0.72
C LEU A 107 -10.59 -7.93 1.01
N LYS A 108 -11.30 -7.32 1.95
CA LYS A 108 -12.74 -7.47 2.11
C LYS A 108 -13.34 -6.09 2.19
N ALA A 109 -14.38 -5.79 1.42
CA ALA A 109 -15.05 -4.50 1.40
C ALA A 109 -16.56 -4.70 1.38
N GLU A 110 -17.28 -3.95 2.23
CA GLU A 110 -18.74 -4.00 2.24
C GLU A 110 -19.33 -3.45 0.95
N SER A 111 -18.74 -2.37 0.42
CA SER A 111 -19.25 -1.70 -0.77
C SER A 111 -18.12 -1.16 -1.64
N VAL A 112 -18.22 -1.46 -2.93
CA VAL A 112 -17.43 -0.83 -3.99
C VAL A 112 -18.39 -0.21 -4.99
N VAL A 113 -18.25 1.08 -5.23
CA VAL A 113 -19.13 1.83 -6.14
C VAL A 113 -18.30 2.59 -7.15
N VAL A 114 -18.66 2.48 -8.42
CA VAL A 114 -18.05 3.23 -9.51
C VAL A 114 -19.13 4.04 -10.22
N TYR A 115 -18.85 5.30 -10.53
CA TYR A 115 -19.76 6.21 -11.21
C TYR A 115 -19.16 6.75 -12.50
N GLY A 116 -19.99 6.89 -13.53
CA GLY A 116 -19.67 7.59 -14.76
C GLY A 116 -18.55 6.95 -15.58
N VAL A 117 -18.50 5.61 -15.64
CA VAL A 117 -17.46 4.92 -16.40
C VAL A 117 -17.70 5.06 -17.90
N GLU A 118 -16.72 5.59 -18.64
CA GLU A 118 -16.78 5.72 -20.10
C GLU A 118 -16.40 4.41 -20.79
N THR A 119 -17.33 3.45 -20.76
CA THR A 119 -17.11 2.08 -21.25
C THR A 119 -16.69 1.94 -22.72
N PRO A 120 -17.12 2.80 -23.69
CA PRO A 120 -16.66 2.66 -25.08
C PRO A 120 -15.15 2.88 -25.24
N ARG A 121 -14.55 3.80 -24.46
CA ARG A 121 -13.12 4.13 -24.54
C ARG A 121 -12.23 3.04 -23.98
N ALA A 122 -12.70 2.37 -22.92
CA ALA A 122 -11.97 1.26 -22.32
C ALA A 122 -11.83 0.07 -23.28
N LEU A 123 -12.84 -0.16 -24.13
CA LEU A 123 -12.88 -1.28 -25.05
C LEU A 123 -12.14 -1.02 -26.36
N LEU A 124 -12.25 0.20 -26.89
CA LEU A 124 -11.67 0.54 -28.20
C LEU A 124 -10.25 1.05 -28.08
N ASN A 125 -9.97 1.86 -27.04
CA ASN A 125 -8.72 2.61 -26.94
C ASN A 125 -7.82 2.11 -25.80
N LYS A 126 -8.27 1.10 -25.02
CA LYS A 126 -7.64 0.66 -23.78
C LYS A 126 -7.51 1.81 -22.76
N GLU A 127 -8.48 2.72 -22.75
CA GLU A 127 -8.53 3.90 -21.86
C GLU A 127 -9.60 3.71 -20.79
N ILE A 128 -9.24 3.70 -19.52
CA ILE A 128 -10.22 3.77 -18.43
C ILE A 128 -10.45 5.24 -18.09
N SER A 129 -11.68 5.71 -18.23
CA SER A 129 -12.11 7.02 -17.75
C SER A 129 -13.35 6.87 -16.89
N GLY A 130 -13.42 7.58 -15.75
CA GLY A 130 -14.59 7.58 -14.89
C GLY A 130 -14.64 8.73 -13.90
N ASN A 131 -15.82 8.98 -13.33
CA ASN A 131 -16.00 10.13 -12.45
C ASN A 131 -15.55 9.80 -11.03
N LYS A 132 -16.02 8.68 -10.47
CA LYS A 132 -15.78 8.39 -9.05
C LYS A 132 -15.70 6.91 -8.73
N LEU A 133 -14.70 6.53 -7.95
CA LEU A 133 -14.58 5.21 -7.31
C LEU A 133 -14.70 5.39 -5.80
N ILE A 134 -15.59 4.65 -5.15
CA ILE A 134 -15.77 4.66 -3.70
C ILE A 134 -15.63 3.24 -3.16
N VAL A 135 -14.78 3.05 -2.15
CA VAL A 135 -14.69 1.81 -1.38
C VAL A 135 -15.01 2.12 0.07
N LYS A 136 -15.97 1.42 0.67
CA LYS A 136 -16.41 1.65 2.05
C LYS A 136 -16.22 0.41 2.90
N ASN A 137 -15.87 0.64 4.17
CA ASN A 137 -15.82 -0.35 5.23
C ASN A 137 -15.03 -1.59 4.79
N ALA A 138 -13.72 -1.40 4.60
CA ALA A 138 -12.86 -2.46 4.10
C ALA A 138 -11.78 -2.87 5.09
N SER A 139 -11.38 -4.13 5.04
CA SER A 139 -10.19 -4.66 5.71
C SER A 139 -9.18 -5.11 4.67
N LEU A 140 -7.96 -4.57 4.77
CA LEU A 140 -6.84 -4.85 3.91
C LEU A 140 -5.74 -5.55 4.71
N ASP A 141 -5.54 -6.84 4.47
CA ASP A 141 -4.47 -7.62 5.06
C ASP A 141 -3.35 -7.83 4.04
N LEU A 142 -2.20 -7.25 4.32
CA LEU A 142 -0.98 -7.36 3.53
C LEU A 142 -0.03 -8.34 4.21
N TYR A 143 0.56 -9.26 3.45
CA TYR A 143 1.53 -10.22 3.94
C TYR A 143 2.85 -10.10 3.19
N ARG A 144 3.92 -9.73 3.89
CA ARG A 144 5.27 -9.75 3.35
C ARG A 144 5.75 -11.18 3.21
N LEU A 145 6.11 -11.56 1.99
CA LEU A 145 6.80 -12.80 1.68
C LEU A 145 8.31 -12.56 1.80
N ALA A 146 8.98 -13.22 2.75
CA ALA A 146 10.42 -13.10 2.93
C ALA A 146 11.14 -13.46 1.62
N GLN A 147 11.91 -12.53 1.04
CA GLN A 147 12.80 -12.84 -0.08
C GLN A 147 13.94 -13.72 0.46
N PRO A 148 14.39 -14.76 -0.27
CA PRO A 148 15.63 -15.43 0.08
C PRO A 148 16.73 -14.37 0.18
N GLU A 149 17.49 -14.38 1.28
CA GLU A 149 18.53 -13.41 1.53
C GLU A 149 19.50 -13.38 0.35
N LYS A 150 19.38 -12.37 -0.51
CA LYS A 150 20.47 -12.02 -1.41
C LYS A 150 21.59 -11.49 -0.51
N SER A 151 22.76 -12.08 -0.68
CA SER A 151 23.96 -11.87 0.11
C SER A 151 24.16 -10.42 0.56
N ARG A 152 24.52 -10.33 1.84
CA ARG A 152 24.60 -9.18 2.74
C ARG A 152 25.67 -8.13 2.41
N ASN A 153 26.00 -7.91 1.12
CA ASN A 153 27.09 -7.00 0.73
C ASN A 153 26.69 -5.77 -0.09
N ASP A 154 25.39 -5.51 -0.31
CA ASP A 154 24.96 -4.25 -0.91
C ASP A 154 24.20 -3.41 0.11
N SER A 155 24.92 -2.50 0.76
CA SER A 155 24.37 -1.51 1.69
C SER A 155 23.71 -0.37 0.90
N SER A 156 22.76 -0.71 0.02
CA SER A 156 22.08 0.24 -0.86
C SER A 156 20.74 -0.23 -1.43
N ASP A 157 20.13 -1.32 -0.92
CA ASP A 157 18.84 -1.82 -1.41
C ASP A 157 17.63 -1.17 -0.69
N ASP A 158 17.76 0.11 -0.35
CA ASP A 158 16.67 0.95 0.14
C ASP A 158 15.83 1.37 -1.08
N LYS A 159 14.96 0.45 -1.53
CA LYS A 159 14.05 0.69 -2.67
C LYS A 159 13.20 1.91 -2.34
N SER A 160 13.51 3.03 -3.00
CA SER A 160 12.88 4.32 -2.77
C SER A 160 11.37 4.25 -3.03
N GLY A 161 10.59 5.11 -2.38
CA GLY A 161 9.17 5.29 -2.73
C GLY A 161 8.96 5.57 -4.22
N ALA A 162 9.94 6.21 -4.88
CA ALA A 162 9.97 6.44 -6.31
C ALA A 162 9.92 5.14 -7.14
N ASP A 163 10.71 4.12 -6.76
CA ASP A 163 10.77 2.84 -7.48
C ASP A 163 9.42 2.12 -7.46
N VAL A 164 8.66 2.25 -6.37
CA VAL A 164 7.33 1.66 -6.25
C VAL A 164 6.33 2.37 -7.18
N ILE A 165 6.40 3.70 -7.26
CA ILE A 165 5.51 4.51 -8.10
C ILE A 165 5.76 4.24 -9.59
N GLU A 166 7.02 4.23 -10.03
CA GLU A 166 7.39 3.96 -11.43
C GLU A 166 6.92 2.58 -11.89
N LYS A 167 7.00 1.60 -10.99
CA LYS A 167 6.60 0.22 -11.25
C LYS A 167 5.10 0.05 -11.34
N ILE A 168 4.34 0.73 -10.47
CA ILE A 168 2.88 0.82 -10.57
C ILE A 168 2.48 1.42 -11.90
N TYR A 169 3.10 2.54 -12.27
CA TYR A 169 2.90 3.20 -13.55
C TYR A 169 3.15 2.23 -14.72
N ALA A 170 4.27 1.52 -14.70
CA ALA A 170 4.64 0.59 -15.75
C ALA A 170 3.65 -0.57 -15.86
N ASP A 171 3.12 -1.07 -14.74
CA ASP A 171 2.15 -2.17 -14.76
C ASP A 171 0.78 -1.74 -15.27
N VAL A 172 0.33 -0.53 -14.91
CA VAL A 172 -0.91 0.04 -15.45
C VAL A 172 -0.80 0.26 -16.96
N LEU A 173 0.29 0.88 -17.42
CA LEU A 173 0.45 1.23 -18.84
C LEU A 173 0.80 0.06 -19.77
N LYS A 174 1.14 -1.11 -19.22
CA LYS A 174 1.27 -2.34 -20.02
C LYS A 174 -0.07 -2.77 -20.64
N GLN A 175 -1.15 -2.55 -19.92
CA GLN A 175 -2.48 -3.01 -20.32
C GLN A 175 -3.34 -1.86 -20.87
N LEU A 176 -3.07 -0.64 -20.43
CA LEU A 176 -3.89 0.55 -20.69
C LEU A 176 -3.06 1.69 -21.24
N SER A 177 -3.65 2.52 -22.10
CA SER A 177 -3.01 3.73 -22.60
C SER A 177 -3.27 4.94 -21.68
N LEU A 178 -4.39 4.91 -20.95
CA LEU A 178 -4.83 5.95 -20.04
C LEU A 178 -5.66 5.35 -18.91
N VAL A 179 -5.43 5.82 -17.69
CA VAL A 179 -6.37 5.70 -16.56
C VAL A 179 -6.63 7.10 -16.04
N GLN A 180 -7.88 7.53 -16.06
CA GLN A 180 -8.33 8.81 -15.54
C GLN A 180 -9.55 8.63 -14.66
N ILE A 181 -9.47 9.11 -13.42
CA ILE A 181 -10.60 9.07 -12.48
C ILE A 181 -10.66 10.41 -11.73
N ASP A 182 -11.80 11.12 -11.76
CA ASP A 182 -11.88 12.44 -11.11
C ASP A 182 -11.74 12.33 -9.59
N THR A 183 -12.29 11.28 -8.96
CA THR A 183 -12.16 11.07 -7.52
C THR A 183 -12.10 9.60 -7.14
N ILE A 184 -11.08 9.19 -6.41
CA ILE A 184 -11.06 7.91 -5.69
C ILE A 184 -11.22 8.20 -4.21
N ARG A 185 -12.18 7.53 -3.58
CA ARG A 185 -12.50 7.69 -2.17
C ARG A 185 -12.50 6.35 -1.45
N LEU A 186 -11.64 6.23 -0.46
CA LEU A 186 -11.63 5.11 0.47
C LEU A 186 -12.15 5.60 1.82
N GLU A 187 -13.18 4.94 2.36
CA GLU A 187 -13.83 5.32 3.62
C GLU A 187 -13.76 4.13 4.60
N ASN A 188 -13.28 4.40 5.81
CA ASN A 188 -13.22 3.42 6.89
C ASN A 188 -12.48 2.12 6.48
N ILE A 189 -11.21 2.26 6.14
CA ILE A 189 -10.34 1.14 5.78
C ILE A 189 -9.46 0.77 6.97
N ASN A 190 -9.48 -0.50 7.37
CA ASN A 190 -8.53 -1.05 8.32
C ASN A 190 -7.43 -1.77 7.55
N ILE A 191 -6.17 -1.50 7.89
CA ILE A 191 -5.00 -2.04 7.22
C ILE A 191 -4.18 -2.84 8.23
N SER A 192 -3.77 -4.06 7.88
CA SER A 192 -2.78 -4.82 8.63
C SER A 192 -1.68 -5.28 7.69
N TYR A 193 -0.42 -5.11 8.08
CA TYR A 193 0.74 -5.59 7.34
C TYR A 193 1.54 -6.53 8.23
N ARG A 194 1.68 -7.77 7.80
CA ARG A 194 2.25 -8.85 8.60
C ARG A 194 3.34 -9.57 7.84
N ASP A 195 4.27 -10.15 8.56
CA ASP A 195 5.16 -11.14 7.98
C ASP A 195 4.39 -12.44 7.69
N PHE A 196 4.49 -12.97 6.47
CA PHE A 196 3.71 -14.13 6.06
C PHE A 196 4.07 -15.40 6.85
N LYS A 197 5.36 -15.59 7.17
CA LYS A 197 5.87 -16.80 7.83
C LYS A 197 5.64 -16.73 9.34
N THR A 198 6.07 -15.64 9.97
CA THR A 198 6.01 -15.48 11.43
C THR A 198 4.67 -14.97 11.93
N LYS A 199 3.81 -14.47 11.04
CA LYS A 199 2.52 -13.80 11.35
C LYS A 199 2.65 -12.53 12.20
N LYS A 200 3.89 -12.10 12.48
CA LYS A 200 4.20 -10.89 13.25
C LYS A 200 3.64 -9.66 12.56
N LEU A 201 2.92 -8.83 13.31
CA LEU A 201 2.41 -7.55 12.85
C LEU A 201 3.57 -6.56 12.72
N ILE A 202 3.69 -5.96 11.54
CA ILE A 202 4.69 -4.95 11.19
C ILE A 202 4.06 -3.56 11.25
N LEU A 203 2.89 -3.41 10.61
CA LEU A 203 2.11 -2.17 10.59
C LEU A 203 0.64 -2.50 10.78
N SER A 204 -0.08 -1.66 11.50
CA SER A 204 -1.55 -1.63 11.47
C SER A 204 -2.05 -0.21 11.41
N SER A 205 -3.16 0.01 10.73
CA SER A 205 -3.84 1.29 10.70
C SER A 205 -5.35 1.09 10.76
N ASN A 206 -6.03 1.91 11.55
CA ASN A 206 -7.49 1.83 11.71
C ASN A 206 -8.16 3.09 11.16
N ASN A 207 -9.39 2.90 10.65
CA ASN A 207 -10.24 3.97 10.10
C ASN A 207 -9.47 4.90 9.16
N VAL A 208 -8.78 4.29 8.18
CA VAL A 208 -8.09 5.03 7.14
C VAL A 208 -9.12 5.56 6.14
N SER A 209 -9.01 6.84 5.82
CA SER A 209 -9.73 7.44 4.70
C SER A 209 -8.73 8.06 3.73
N LEU A 210 -8.97 7.90 2.43
CA LEU A 210 -8.14 8.49 1.38
C LEU A 210 -9.05 9.09 0.31
N ASN A 211 -8.87 10.38 0.03
CA ASN A 211 -9.42 11.03 -1.16
C ASN A 211 -8.27 11.35 -2.11
N LEU A 212 -8.33 10.82 -3.33
CA LEU A 212 -7.48 11.22 -4.44
C LEU A 212 -8.34 11.99 -5.43
N HIS A 213 -7.93 13.19 -5.80
CA HIS A 213 -8.64 14.03 -6.77
C HIS A 213 -7.83 14.22 -8.05
N ASP A 214 -8.51 14.16 -9.19
CA ASP A 214 -7.92 14.21 -10.53
C ASP A 214 -6.78 13.19 -10.61
N LEU A 215 -7.11 11.89 -10.58
CA LEU A 215 -6.13 10.83 -10.80
C LEU A 215 -5.92 10.65 -12.31
N ARG A 216 -4.66 10.63 -12.75
CA ARG A 216 -4.30 10.40 -14.14
C ARG A 216 -3.00 9.61 -14.28
N ILE A 217 -3.08 8.52 -15.03
CA ILE A 217 -1.96 7.66 -15.41
C ILE A 217 -1.95 7.57 -16.94
N ASP A 218 -0.96 8.19 -17.57
CA ASP A 218 -0.71 8.17 -19.02
C ASP A 218 0.80 8.25 -19.28
N SER A 219 1.25 8.24 -20.53
CA SER A 219 2.68 8.27 -20.86
C SER A 219 3.48 9.46 -20.29
N ASN A 220 2.82 10.55 -19.87
CA ASN A 220 3.45 11.75 -19.34
C ASN A 220 3.51 11.76 -17.80
N THR A 221 2.80 10.85 -17.13
CA THR A 221 2.64 10.83 -15.67
C THR A 221 3.96 10.86 -14.90
N LEU A 222 5.01 10.16 -15.36
CA LEU A 222 6.31 10.18 -14.67
C LEU A 222 7.06 11.52 -14.78
N HIS A 223 6.71 12.35 -15.76
CA HIS A 223 7.29 13.68 -15.94
C HIS A 223 6.47 14.77 -15.24
N ASP A 224 5.24 14.47 -14.82
CA ASP A 224 4.35 15.41 -14.13
C ASP A 224 4.69 15.52 -12.64
N ARG A 225 5.49 16.53 -12.30
CA ARG A 225 5.88 16.84 -10.91
C ARG A 225 4.77 17.51 -10.09
N THR A 226 3.64 17.86 -10.71
CA THR A 226 2.51 18.50 -10.00
C THR A 226 1.61 17.48 -9.32
N ARG A 227 1.78 16.18 -9.63
CA ARG A 227 0.98 15.09 -9.10
C ARG A 227 1.75 14.28 -8.07
N VAL A 228 1.03 13.89 -7.02
CA VAL A 228 1.51 12.97 -5.98
C VAL A 228 0.65 11.73 -6.07
N LEU A 229 1.25 10.53 -6.12
CA LEU A 229 0.51 9.28 -6.34
C LEU A 229 -0.50 9.40 -7.50
N PHE A 230 -0.03 9.99 -8.61
CA PHE A 230 -0.80 10.22 -9.84
C PHE A 230 -1.99 11.20 -9.73
N SER A 231 -2.14 11.88 -8.60
CA SER A 231 -3.29 12.72 -8.26
C SER A 231 -2.87 14.16 -8.00
N LYS A 232 -3.72 15.13 -8.35
CA LYS A 232 -3.43 16.56 -8.07
C LYS A 232 -3.60 16.93 -6.60
N ASN A 233 -4.56 16.30 -5.92
CA ASN A 233 -4.77 16.51 -4.50
C ASN A 233 -5.03 15.19 -3.78
N ILE A 234 -4.48 15.08 -2.58
CA ILE A 234 -4.58 13.95 -1.69
C ILE A 234 -5.05 14.45 -0.33
N GLU A 235 -6.10 13.82 0.18
CA GLU A 235 -6.50 13.92 1.57
C GLU A 235 -6.40 12.54 2.20
N PHE A 236 -5.49 12.39 3.16
CA PHE A 236 -5.31 11.14 3.88
C PHE A 236 -5.64 11.38 5.35
N ASN A 237 -6.44 10.49 5.94
CA ASN A 237 -6.66 10.48 7.37
C ASN A 237 -6.51 9.06 7.92
N ALA A 238 -6.01 8.93 9.14
CA ALA A 238 -5.99 7.69 9.89
C ALA A 238 -6.17 7.98 11.38
N ASP A 239 -7.05 7.25 12.05
CA ASP A 239 -7.25 7.42 13.49
C ASP A 239 -6.06 6.92 14.29
N THR A 240 -5.47 5.81 13.86
CA THR A 240 -4.26 5.29 14.48
C THR A 240 -3.44 4.54 13.45
N ILE A 241 -2.13 4.82 13.42
CA ILE A 241 -1.12 4.01 12.75
C ILE A 241 -0.18 3.48 13.83
N ARG A 242 0.05 2.17 13.85
CA ARG A 242 1.05 1.53 14.71
C ARG A 242 2.08 0.83 13.86
N LEU A 243 3.35 1.07 14.15
CA LEU A 243 4.49 0.40 13.54
C LEU A 243 5.25 -0.31 14.64
N ARG A 244 5.73 -1.52 14.35
CA ARG A 244 6.64 -2.25 15.22
C ARG A 244 7.99 -2.32 14.56
N ASP A 245 9.03 -1.94 15.29
CA ASP A 245 10.38 -2.09 14.74
C ASP A 245 10.68 -3.58 14.46
N PRO A 246 11.44 -3.89 13.38
CA PRO A 246 11.79 -5.26 13.01
C PRO A 246 12.38 -6.09 14.16
N LYS A 247 13.22 -5.47 15.01
CA LYS A 247 13.87 -6.06 16.18
C LYS A 247 12.97 -6.10 17.42
N SER A 248 11.79 -5.48 17.38
CA SER A 248 10.82 -5.41 18.49
C SER A 248 11.39 -4.88 19.80
N ILE A 249 12.20 -3.85 19.65
CA ILE A 249 12.72 -2.99 20.70
C ILE A 249 11.75 -1.82 20.93
N TYR A 250 11.16 -1.27 19.85
CA TYR A 250 10.24 -0.12 19.92
C TYR A 250 8.90 -0.37 19.23
N ASP A 251 7.86 0.18 19.83
CA ASP A 251 6.56 0.41 19.20
C ASP A 251 6.40 1.91 18.90
N PHE A 252 5.96 2.22 17.69
CA PHE A 252 5.66 3.57 17.23
C PHE A 252 4.15 3.69 17.04
N SER A 253 3.54 4.74 17.57
CA SER A 253 2.13 5.02 17.35
C SER A 253 1.88 6.46 16.97
N PHE A 254 0.99 6.65 16.00
CA PHE A 254 0.56 7.94 15.48
C PHE A 254 -0.97 7.97 15.59
N HIS A 255 -1.52 9.01 16.20
CA HIS A 255 -2.96 9.16 16.43
C HIS A 255 -3.50 10.39 15.72
N HIS A 256 -4.64 10.22 15.06
CA HIS A 256 -5.34 11.25 14.29
C HIS A 256 -4.43 11.95 13.27
N LEU A 257 -3.77 11.17 12.42
CA LEU A 257 -2.98 11.70 11.32
C LEU A 257 -3.94 12.23 10.25
N ARG A 258 -3.69 13.45 9.78
CA ARG A 258 -4.37 14.07 8.65
C ARG A 258 -3.34 14.74 7.75
N ILE A 259 -3.36 14.44 6.47
CA ILE A 259 -2.51 15.05 5.44
C ILE A 259 -3.44 15.63 4.38
N ASN A 260 -3.24 16.89 4.03
CA ASN A 260 -3.91 17.53 2.91
C ASN A 260 -2.87 18.24 2.05
N THR A 261 -2.61 17.71 0.86
CA THR A 261 -1.59 18.25 -0.04
C THR A 261 -1.99 19.60 -0.65
N GLY A 262 -3.29 19.85 -0.83
CA GLY A 262 -3.81 21.12 -1.33
C GLY A 262 -3.64 22.25 -0.31
N LEU A 263 -3.85 21.95 0.98
CA LEU A 263 -3.56 22.87 2.09
C LEU A 263 -2.08 22.90 2.47
N LYS A 264 -1.26 22.01 1.89
CA LYS A 264 0.13 21.77 2.27
C LYS A 264 0.32 21.61 3.78
N GLU A 265 -0.58 20.85 4.41
CA GLU A 265 -0.63 20.70 5.86
C GLU A 265 -0.65 19.23 6.27
N LEU A 266 0.12 18.91 7.31
CA LEU A 266 0.04 17.66 8.05
C LEU A 266 -0.30 17.98 9.51
N LYS A 267 -1.34 17.34 10.02
CA LYS A 267 -1.75 17.41 11.43
C LYS A 267 -1.68 16.04 12.05
N LEU A 268 -1.25 15.99 13.30
CA LEU A 268 -1.18 14.76 14.07
C LEU A 268 -1.53 15.05 15.53
N GLY A 269 -2.53 14.35 16.06
CA GLY A 269 -2.96 14.52 17.45
C GLY A 269 -1.92 14.02 18.45
N ALA A 270 -1.28 12.88 18.17
CA ALA A 270 -0.16 12.41 18.97
C ALA A 270 0.80 11.51 18.19
N ILE A 271 2.08 11.59 18.54
CA ILE A 271 3.10 10.59 18.19
C ILE A 271 3.69 10.03 19.48
N LYS A 272 3.94 8.73 19.51
CA LYS A 272 4.63 8.04 20.59
C LYS A 272 5.67 7.08 20.02
N ILE A 273 6.86 7.12 20.60
CA ILE A 273 7.89 6.10 20.43
C ILE A 273 8.10 5.51 21.81
N SER A 274 7.70 4.25 21.98
CA SER A 274 7.75 3.58 23.28
C SER A 274 8.64 2.35 23.22
N PRO A 275 9.62 2.23 24.12
CA PRO A 275 10.40 1.01 24.25
C PRO A 275 9.47 -0.11 24.75
N ILE A 276 9.60 -1.29 24.16
CA ILE A 276 8.82 -2.47 24.52
C ILE A 276 9.27 -3.01 25.89
N LEU A 277 10.57 -2.86 26.20
CA LEU A 277 11.15 -3.33 27.46
C LEU A 277 11.36 -2.19 28.47
N GLY A 278 11.33 -2.57 29.76
CA GLY A 278 11.81 -1.74 30.86
C GLY A 278 13.32 -1.50 30.76
N GLU A 279 13.82 -0.53 31.53
CA GLU A 279 15.21 -0.07 31.46
C GLU A 279 16.23 -1.19 31.63
N ASP A 280 16.10 -2.00 32.69
CA ASP A 280 16.99 -3.12 32.98
C ASP A 280 16.98 -4.19 31.86
N ALA A 281 15.80 -4.67 31.47
CA ALA A 281 15.68 -5.67 30.42
C ALA A 281 16.15 -5.16 29.06
N PHE A 282 16.00 -3.86 28.78
CA PHE A 282 16.47 -3.25 27.53
C PHE A 282 18.00 -3.27 27.44
N VAL A 283 18.70 -2.84 28.49
CA VAL A 283 20.16 -2.70 28.42
C VAL A 283 20.87 -4.04 28.31
N HIS A 284 20.33 -5.09 28.94
CA HIS A 284 20.85 -6.45 28.84
C HIS A 284 20.71 -7.10 27.45
N GLN A 285 19.99 -6.49 26.50
CA GLN A 285 19.95 -6.96 25.11
C GLN A 285 21.21 -6.60 24.32
N PHE A 286 22.01 -5.64 24.81
CA PHE A 286 23.14 -5.11 24.09
C PHE A 286 24.44 -5.39 24.85
N LYS A 287 25.50 -5.72 24.09
CA LYS A 287 26.85 -5.89 24.65
C LYS A 287 27.53 -4.56 25.00
N THR A 288 27.02 -3.47 24.43
CA THR A 288 27.55 -2.12 24.60
C THR A 288 26.44 -1.14 24.94
N GLN A 289 26.79 0.01 25.51
CA GLN A 289 25.83 1.05 25.87
C GLN A 289 24.96 1.46 24.68
N LYS A 290 23.64 1.49 24.88
CA LYS A 290 22.65 2.01 23.92
C LYS A 290 21.65 2.91 24.63
N ASP A 291 21.21 3.94 23.90
CA ASP A 291 20.16 4.84 24.37
C ASP A 291 18.79 4.19 24.23
N ARG A 292 18.04 4.23 25.33
CA ARG A 292 16.62 3.91 25.38
C ARG A 292 15.81 5.20 25.27
N PHE A 293 14.98 5.30 24.24
CA PHE A 293 14.16 6.49 23.97
C PHE A 293 12.68 6.23 24.31
N ASP A 294 12.11 6.98 25.24
CA ASP A 294 10.67 7.06 25.44
C ASP A 294 10.20 8.48 25.15
N PHE A 295 9.53 8.64 24.01
CA PHE A 295 9.21 9.93 23.44
C PHE A 295 7.72 10.05 23.13
N SER A 296 7.16 11.23 23.37
CA SER A 296 5.82 11.56 22.93
C SER A 296 5.68 13.03 22.59
N MET A 297 4.93 13.35 21.53
CA MET A 297 4.42 14.70 21.26
C MET A 297 2.91 14.69 21.09
N LYS A 298 2.29 15.83 21.39
CA LYS A 298 0.87 16.09 21.22
C LYS A 298 0.65 17.32 20.36
N ASP A 299 -0.42 17.27 19.58
CA ASP A 299 -0.93 18.34 18.71
C ASP A 299 0.19 18.95 17.84
N LEU A 300 0.72 18.10 16.96
CA LEU A 300 1.71 18.44 15.96
C LEU A 300 0.99 19.01 14.72
N THR A 301 1.43 20.18 14.27
CA THR A 301 1.01 20.77 12.99
C THR A 301 2.24 21.12 12.17
N ILE A 302 2.33 20.59 10.96
CA ILE A 302 3.37 20.89 10.00
C ILE A 302 2.72 21.62 8.82
N ARG A 303 3.27 22.77 8.45
CA ARG A 303 2.74 23.63 7.37
C ARG A 303 3.78 23.84 6.29
N GLY A 304 3.28 24.07 5.07
CA GLY A 304 4.12 24.25 3.90
C GLY A 304 4.77 22.95 3.44
N ILE A 305 4.12 21.79 3.66
CA ILE A 305 4.68 20.51 3.21
C ILE A 305 4.88 20.53 1.69
N ALA A 306 6.00 19.96 1.21
CA ALA A 306 6.25 19.75 -0.20
C ALA A 306 5.60 18.43 -0.65
N PRO A 307 4.47 18.44 -1.40
CA PRO A 307 3.74 17.21 -1.65
C PRO A 307 4.53 16.17 -2.48
N GLY A 308 5.33 16.63 -3.43
CA GLY A 308 6.14 15.76 -4.30
C GLY A 308 7.14 14.90 -3.52
N SER A 309 7.68 15.41 -2.41
CA SER A 309 8.65 14.67 -1.59
C SER A 309 7.99 13.57 -0.76
N LEU A 310 6.70 13.72 -0.42
CA LEU A 310 5.97 12.68 0.31
C LEU A 310 5.89 11.39 -0.51
N ALA A 311 5.87 11.49 -1.84
CA ALA A 311 5.86 10.35 -2.76
C ALA A 311 7.16 9.54 -2.69
N THR A 312 8.29 10.19 -2.38
CA THR A 312 9.61 9.57 -2.25
C THR A 312 9.92 9.15 -0.81
N GLY A 313 9.01 9.39 0.13
CA GLY A 313 9.19 9.10 1.56
C GLY A 313 9.86 10.22 2.35
N GLU A 314 10.08 11.38 1.73
CA GLU A 314 10.72 12.54 2.35
C GLU A 314 9.67 13.58 2.79
N LEU A 315 9.91 14.24 3.92
CA LEU A 315 9.06 15.32 4.42
C LEU A 315 9.86 16.63 4.48
N TYR A 316 9.65 17.50 3.50
CA TYR A 316 10.09 18.90 3.56
C TYR A 316 8.90 19.79 3.93
N ALA A 317 9.14 20.77 4.80
CA ALA A 317 8.12 21.71 5.26
C ALA A 317 8.73 23.04 5.71
N ASP A 318 7.92 24.09 5.72
CA ASP A 318 8.34 25.44 6.14
C ASP A 318 8.41 25.56 7.66
N SER A 319 7.47 24.92 8.36
CA SER A 319 7.36 25.04 9.82
C SER A 319 6.70 23.83 10.46
N MET A 320 7.09 23.60 11.72
CA MET A 320 6.53 22.59 12.61
C MET A 320 6.19 23.24 13.94
N PHE A 321 4.93 23.08 14.37
CA PHE A 321 4.45 23.49 15.67
C PHE A 321 4.09 22.27 16.51
N VAL A 322 4.54 22.24 17.76
CA VAL A 322 4.28 21.16 18.72
C VAL A 322 3.73 21.77 20.00
N ALA A 323 2.51 21.41 20.39
CA ALA A 323 1.90 21.97 21.60
C ALA A 323 2.52 21.43 22.89
N GLY A 324 2.89 20.14 22.90
CA GLY A 324 3.49 19.51 24.07
C GLY A 324 4.35 18.32 23.71
N SER A 325 5.45 18.16 24.44
CA SER A 325 6.41 17.07 24.23
C SER A 325 6.94 16.52 25.55
N ARG A 326 7.32 15.24 25.55
CA ARG A 326 8.03 14.56 26.63
C ARG A 326 9.11 13.70 26.00
N PHE A 327 10.34 13.91 26.43
CA PHE A 327 11.50 13.14 26.00
C PHE A 327 12.15 12.52 27.24
N MET A 328 12.26 11.20 27.26
CA MET A 328 13.02 10.47 28.26
C MET A 328 14.07 9.63 27.54
N ILE A 329 15.33 9.84 27.94
CA ILE A 329 16.48 9.10 27.42
C ILE A 329 17.13 8.42 28.61
N TYR A 330 17.24 7.09 28.55
CA TYR A 330 17.93 6.29 29.56
C TYR A 330 19.14 5.60 28.93
N ARG A 331 20.27 5.65 29.63
CA ARG A 331 21.49 4.93 29.28
C ARG A 331 22.12 4.40 30.55
N ASP A 332 22.42 3.10 30.58
CA ASP A 332 23.20 2.51 31.66
C ASP A 332 24.70 2.68 31.37
N LEU A 333 25.39 3.39 32.26
CA LEU A 333 26.82 3.68 32.13
C LEU A 333 27.72 2.54 32.64
N THR A 334 27.15 1.51 33.28
CA THR A 334 27.89 0.35 33.78
C THR A 334 28.26 -0.65 32.67
N ILE A 335 27.52 -0.63 31.56
CA ILE A 335 27.82 -1.44 30.37
C ILE A 335 29.02 -0.85 29.62
N PRO A 336 29.89 -1.65 28.97
CA PRO A 336 30.98 -1.12 28.14
C PRO A 336 30.49 -0.16 27.05
N ARG A 337 31.19 0.95 26.85
CA ARG A 337 30.83 1.96 25.84
C ARG A 337 30.96 1.39 24.43
N ASP A 338 30.10 1.85 23.51
CA ASP A 338 30.30 1.58 22.09
C ASP A 338 31.42 2.47 21.50
N ASP A 339 31.89 2.10 20.32
CA ASP A 339 32.97 2.76 19.56
C ASP A 339 32.48 3.97 18.75
N LEU A 340 31.19 4.31 18.84
CA LEU A 340 30.57 5.37 18.06
C LEU A 340 30.88 6.75 18.65
N SER A 341 31.57 7.58 17.86
CA SER A 341 31.67 9.03 18.13
C SER A 341 30.31 9.69 17.95
N ARG A 342 29.89 10.49 18.94
CA ARG A 342 28.64 11.23 18.94
C ARG A 342 28.87 12.75 19.07
N VAL A 343 30.07 13.21 18.73
CA VAL A 343 30.37 14.65 18.63
C VAL A 343 29.91 15.09 17.24
N GLY A 344 28.91 15.96 17.21
CA GLY A 344 28.35 16.53 15.98
C GLY A 344 29.14 17.75 15.50
#